data_AF-A0A3D3TGY6-F1
#
_entry.id   AF-A0A3D3TGY6-F1
#
_cell.length_a   1.000
_cell.length_b   1.000
_cell.length_c   1.000
_cell.angle_alpha   90.00
_cell.angle_beta   90.00
_cell.angle_gamma   90.00
#
_symmetry.space_group_name_H-M   'P 1'
#
loop_
_entity.id
_entity.type
_entity.pdbx_description
1 polymer ?
#
loop_
_entity_poly.entity_id
_entity_poly.type
_entity_poly.pdbx_seq_one_letter_code
_entity_poly.pdbx_strand_id
1 'polypeptide(L)'
;MPFILYGKEIPAGKNDTPASHMDVLPTLIEMIAPEGFEYYSFGKSVFEMDKNSAFSFTKAIDRDSIYYFQKDALVEEINLADFKDCKTKTNKYQSSYDSIMGLAWHYIMKGNSLK
;
A
#
# COMPACT_ATOMS: atom_id res chain seq x y z
N MET A 1 -8.46 -5.91 -7.54
CA MET A 1 -8.15 -5.71 -8.98
C MET A 1 -6.95 -6.57 -9.31
N PRO A 2 -6.94 -7.31 -10.45
CA PRO A 2 -5.76 -8.06 -10.87
C PRO A 2 -4.65 -7.10 -11.33
N PHE A 3 -3.40 -7.39 -10.94
CA PHE A 3 -2.20 -6.75 -11.47
C PHE A 3 -1.36 -7.82 -12.18
N ILE A 4 -1.08 -7.61 -13.46
CA ILE A 4 -0.33 -8.56 -14.30
C ILE A 4 0.86 -7.82 -14.88
N LEU A 5 2.04 -8.37 -14.62
CA LEU A 5 3.31 -7.87 -15.13
C LEU A 5 3.88 -8.91 -16.11
N TYR A 6 4.28 -8.48 -17.31
CA TYR A 6 4.76 -9.37 -18.37
C TYR A 6 5.92 -8.74 -19.15
N GLY A 7 6.86 -9.56 -19.61
CA GLY A 7 8.06 -9.09 -20.32
C GLY A 7 9.06 -10.21 -20.58
N LYS A 8 10.09 -9.93 -21.41
CA LYS A 8 11.08 -10.91 -21.90
C LYS A 8 11.85 -11.63 -20.77
N GLU A 9 11.94 -11.04 -19.60
CA GLU A 9 12.73 -11.55 -18.46
C GLU A 9 11.92 -11.55 -17.15
N ILE A 10 10.59 -11.51 -17.26
CA ILE A 10 9.71 -11.52 -16.10
C ILE A 10 9.27 -12.97 -15.87
N PRO A 11 9.69 -13.61 -14.77
CA PRO A 11 9.36 -15.00 -14.53
C PRO A 11 7.85 -15.17 -14.36
N ALA A 12 7.31 -16.25 -14.92
CA ALA A 12 5.92 -16.61 -14.67
C ALA A 12 5.76 -17.05 -13.20
N GLY A 13 4.82 -16.44 -12.50
CA GLY A 13 4.57 -16.75 -11.10
C GLY A 13 3.47 -15.90 -10.49
N LYS A 14 3.05 -16.30 -9.30
CA LYS A 14 2.15 -15.51 -8.45
C LYS A 14 3.01 -14.81 -7.41
N ASN A 15 2.82 -13.50 -7.26
CA ASN A 15 3.37 -12.75 -6.15
C ASN A 15 2.22 -12.43 -5.18
N ASP A 16 2.30 -12.94 -3.96
CA ASP A 16 1.30 -12.76 -2.90
C ASP A 16 1.62 -11.56 -1.98
N THR A 17 2.62 -10.76 -2.31
CA THR A 17 2.93 -9.52 -1.59
C THR A 17 1.72 -8.56 -1.66
N PRO A 18 1.20 -8.11 -0.49
CA PRO A 18 0.11 -7.14 -0.47
C PRO A 18 0.50 -5.86 -1.20
N ALA A 19 -0.36 -5.38 -2.09
CA ALA A 19 -0.09 -4.23 -2.95
C ALA A 19 -1.33 -3.38 -3.20
N SER A 20 -1.13 -2.10 -3.52
CA SER A 20 -2.17 -1.19 -4.02
C SER A 20 -1.73 -0.47 -5.29
N HIS A 21 -2.58 0.37 -5.87
CA HIS A 21 -2.22 1.17 -7.04
C HIS A 21 -1.01 2.09 -6.79
N MET A 22 -0.76 2.48 -5.53
CA MET A 22 0.38 3.33 -5.17
C MET A 22 1.73 2.62 -5.37
N ASP A 23 1.71 1.30 -5.44
CA ASP A 23 2.90 0.46 -5.55
C ASP A 23 3.31 0.17 -7.01
N VAL A 24 2.44 0.49 -7.98
CA VAL A 24 2.70 0.22 -9.40
C VAL A 24 3.90 1.04 -9.90
N LEU A 25 3.89 2.36 -9.67
CA LEU A 25 4.96 3.24 -10.13
C LEU A 25 6.33 2.91 -9.49
N PRO A 26 6.48 2.78 -8.15
CA PRO A 26 7.77 2.42 -7.56
C PRO A 26 8.25 1.04 -8.04
N THR A 27 7.35 0.07 -8.24
CA THR A 27 7.72 -1.23 -8.84
C THR A 27 8.35 -1.05 -10.22
N LEU A 28 7.71 -0.27 -11.10
CA LEU A 28 8.21 -0.06 -12.46
C LEU A 28 9.54 0.70 -12.46
N ILE A 29 9.70 1.70 -11.58
CA ILE A 29 10.95 2.46 -11.45
C ILE A 29 12.08 1.53 -11.02
N GLU A 30 11.91 0.75 -9.95
CA GLU A 30 12.95 -0.18 -9.46
C GLU A 30 13.36 -1.23 -10.49
N MET A 31 12.45 -1.63 -11.38
CA MET A 31 12.76 -2.57 -12.45
C MET A 31 13.63 -2.02 -13.57
N ILE A 32 13.59 -0.71 -13.82
CA ILE A 32 14.25 -0.09 -14.99
C ILE A 32 15.36 0.89 -14.61
N ALA A 33 15.36 1.37 -13.37
CA ALA A 33 16.30 2.38 -12.92
C ALA A 33 17.70 1.77 -12.73
N PRO A 34 18.76 2.55 -13.01
CA PRO A 34 20.12 2.11 -12.74
C PRO A 34 20.35 1.98 -11.23
N GLU A 35 21.35 1.19 -10.86
CA GLU A 35 21.78 1.07 -9.47
C GLU A 35 22.13 2.44 -8.88
N GLY A 36 21.63 2.73 -7.68
CA GLY A 36 21.83 4.02 -6.99
C GLY A 36 20.87 5.14 -7.41
N PHE A 37 19.87 4.88 -8.25
CA PHE A 37 18.84 5.88 -8.57
C PHE A 37 17.95 6.20 -7.36
N GLU A 38 17.86 7.47 -6.99
CA GLU A 38 17.02 7.94 -5.88
C GLU A 38 15.69 8.51 -6.37
N TYR A 39 14.60 8.11 -5.71
CA TYR A 39 13.27 8.68 -5.93
C TYR A 39 12.44 8.61 -4.65
N TYR A 40 11.39 9.42 -4.60
CA TYR A 40 10.45 9.46 -3.49
C TYR A 40 9.07 9.01 -3.95
N SER A 41 8.44 8.13 -3.19
CA SER A 41 7.14 7.56 -3.50
C SER A 41 6.35 7.34 -2.21
N PHE A 42 5.02 7.45 -2.28
CA PHE A 42 4.14 7.05 -1.19
C PHE A 42 4.01 5.52 -1.07
N GLY A 43 4.09 4.81 -2.20
CA GLY A 43 4.09 3.36 -2.26
C GLY A 43 5.50 2.80 -2.33
N LYS A 44 5.58 1.47 -2.31
CA LYS A 44 6.81 0.68 -2.34
C LYS A 44 6.68 -0.43 -3.37
N SER A 45 7.78 -0.81 -4.00
CA SER A 45 7.79 -1.91 -4.97
C SER A 45 7.24 -3.21 -4.39
N VAL A 46 6.51 -3.97 -5.21
CA VAL A 46 5.99 -5.29 -4.82
C VAL A 46 7.08 -6.36 -4.70
N PHE A 47 8.31 -6.06 -5.13
CA PHE A 47 9.47 -6.93 -5.02
C PHE A 47 10.37 -6.62 -3.80
N GLU A 48 10.03 -5.60 -3.01
CA GLU A 48 10.74 -5.30 -1.76
C GLU A 48 10.50 -6.44 -0.74
N MET A 49 11.59 -7.03 -0.24
CA MET A 49 11.54 -8.27 0.57
C MET A 49 10.70 -8.14 1.85
N ASP A 50 10.70 -6.96 2.48
CA ASP A 50 10.05 -6.73 3.78
C ASP A 50 8.64 -6.11 3.64
N LYS A 51 8.10 -6.05 2.42
CA LYS A 51 6.76 -5.50 2.19
C LYS A 51 5.68 -6.48 2.65
N ASN A 52 5.04 -6.13 3.77
CA ASN A 52 3.99 -6.96 4.38
C ASN A 52 2.62 -6.27 4.47
N SER A 53 2.50 -5.06 3.93
CA SER A 53 1.25 -4.32 3.90
C SER A 53 1.22 -3.31 2.76
N ALA A 54 0.02 -2.95 2.32
CA ALA A 54 -0.22 -1.85 1.40
C ALA A 54 -1.39 -0.98 1.85
N PHE A 55 -1.38 0.27 1.40
CA PHE A 55 -2.37 1.29 1.76
C PHE A 55 -3.10 1.78 0.53
N SER A 56 -4.37 2.14 0.70
CA SER A 56 -5.17 2.82 -0.31
C SER A 56 -6.12 3.81 0.37
N PHE A 57 -6.92 4.52 -0.41
CA PHE A 57 -7.97 5.36 0.15
C PHE A 57 -8.92 4.52 1.02
N THR A 58 -9.00 4.90 2.30
CA THR A 58 -9.79 4.26 3.37
C THR A 58 -9.46 2.80 3.68
N LYS A 59 -8.34 2.25 3.18
CA LYS A 59 -8.01 0.83 3.41
C LYS A 59 -6.54 0.56 3.62
N ALA A 60 -6.26 -0.48 4.38
CA ALA A 60 -4.99 -1.19 4.35
C ALA A 60 -5.23 -2.67 4.07
N ILE A 61 -4.22 -3.34 3.54
CA ILE A 61 -4.23 -4.80 3.32
C ILE A 61 -2.90 -5.37 3.79
N ASP A 62 -2.95 -6.49 4.47
CA ASP A 62 -1.80 -7.35 4.72
C ASP A 62 -2.08 -8.76 4.16
N ARG A 63 -1.27 -9.75 4.55
CA ARG A 63 -1.43 -11.13 4.06
C ARG A 63 -2.70 -11.81 4.58
N ASP A 64 -3.20 -11.36 5.73
CA ASP A 64 -4.23 -12.06 6.49
C ASP A 64 -5.57 -11.33 6.43
N SER A 65 -5.56 -10.00 6.29
CA SER A 65 -6.76 -9.18 6.45
C SER A 65 -6.79 -7.93 5.57
N ILE A 66 -8.01 -7.47 5.28
CA ILE A 66 -8.29 -6.13 4.76
C ILE A 66 -8.88 -5.28 5.89
N TYR A 67 -8.36 -4.06 6.04
CA TYR A 67 -8.80 -3.11 7.06
C TYR A 67 -9.46 -1.92 6.40
N TYR A 68 -10.62 -1.50 6.92
CA TYR A 68 -11.38 -0.34 6.47
C TYR A 68 -11.35 0.75 7.54
N PHE A 69 -10.73 1.88 7.19
CA PHE A 69 -10.64 3.05 8.04
C PHE A 69 -11.85 3.96 7.78
N GLN A 70 -12.70 4.08 8.78
CA GLN A 70 -13.89 4.92 8.73
C GLN A 70 -13.68 6.17 9.60
N LYS A 71 -14.23 7.31 9.15
CA LYS A 71 -14.20 8.53 9.95
C LYS A 71 -15.12 8.35 11.17
N ASP A 72 -14.60 8.66 12.35
CA ASP A 72 -15.34 8.64 13.62
C ASP A 72 -15.96 7.27 13.99
N ALA A 73 -15.40 6.17 13.47
CA ALA A 73 -15.87 4.81 13.75
C ALA A 73 -14.69 3.83 13.96
N LEU A 74 -15.01 2.64 14.47
CA LEU A 74 -14.03 1.57 14.66
C LEU A 74 -13.52 1.07 13.30
N VAL A 75 -12.27 0.61 13.27
CA VAL A 75 -11.70 -0.03 12.08
C VAL A 75 -12.39 -1.38 11.90
N GLU A 76 -12.87 -1.63 10.70
CA GLU A 76 -13.43 -2.93 10.31
C GLU A 76 -12.33 -3.76 9.67
N GLU A 77 -12.18 -4.98 10.11
CA GLU A 77 -11.21 -5.95 9.62
C GLU A 77 -11.95 -7.14 9.02
N ILE A 78 -11.61 -7.50 7.79
CA ILE A 78 -12.11 -8.69 7.09
C ILE A 78 -10.94 -9.67 6.96
N ASN A 79 -11.05 -10.84 7.59
CA ASN A 79 -10.05 -11.89 7.46
C ASN A 79 -10.15 -12.57 6.07
N LEU A 80 -9.02 -12.75 5.40
CA LEU A 80 -8.94 -13.29 4.05
C LEU A 80 -9.07 -14.82 3.98
N ALA A 81 -8.86 -15.52 5.11
CA ALA A 81 -8.98 -16.98 5.17
C ALA A 81 -10.44 -17.43 5.30
N ASP A 82 -11.26 -16.71 6.07
CA ASP A 82 -12.65 -17.11 6.35
C ASP A 82 -13.71 -16.05 6.03
N PHE A 83 -13.30 -14.86 5.55
CA PHE A 83 -14.16 -13.73 5.19
C PHE A 83 -15.05 -13.22 6.33
N LYS A 84 -14.72 -13.53 7.58
CA LYS A 84 -15.41 -12.95 8.73
C LYS A 84 -14.92 -11.53 8.99
N ASP A 85 -15.85 -10.68 9.38
CA ASP A 85 -15.57 -9.32 9.81
C ASP A 85 -15.46 -9.22 11.34
N CYS A 86 -14.61 -8.31 11.80
CA CYS A 86 -14.59 -7.87 13.18
C CYS A 86 -14.29 -6.37 13.25
N LYS A 87 -14.67 -5.73 14.36
CA LYS A 87 -14.41 -4.31 14.59
C LYS A 87 -13.39 -4.15 15.69
N THR A 88 -12.35 -3.37 15.43
CA THR A 88 -11.27 -3.15 16.38
C THR A 88 -11.11 -1.66 16.66
N LYS A 89 -10.85 -1.33 17.93
CA LYS A 89 -10.56 0.05 18.35
C LYS A 89 -9.11 0.44 18.07
N THR A 90 -8.22 -0.54 18.10
CA THR A 90 -6.79 -0.37 17.89
C THR A 90 -6.35 -1.18 16.68
N ASN A 91 -5.81 -0.51 15.67
CA ASN A 91 -5.28 -1.14 14.47
C ASN A 91 -3.80 -0.83 14.31
N LYS A 92 -2.97 -1.85 14.03
CA LYS A 92 -1.51 -1.72 13.87
C LYS A 92 -1.10 -0.77 12.72
N TYR A 93 -1.97 -0.55 11.75
CA TYR A 93 -1.73 0.30 10.59
C TYR A 93 -2.26 1.72 10.73
N GLN A 94 -2.95 2.06 11.83
CA GLN A 94 -3.59 3.36 12.02
C GLN A 94 -2.60 4.53 11.85
N SER A 95 -1.47 4.47 12.55
CA SER A 95 -0.47 5.56 12.49
C SER A 95 0.12 5.75 11.10
N SER A 96 0.39 4.65 10.37
CA SER A 96 0.92 4.70 9.00
C SER A 96 -0.13 5.22 8.02
N TYR A 97 -1.37 4.76 8.15
CA TYR A 97 -2.50 5.24 7.36
C TYR A 97 -2.72 6.74 7.55
N ASP A 98 -2.79 7.21 8.79
CA ASP A 98 -2.99 8.64 9.11
C ASP A 98 -1.84 9.50 8.56
N SER A 99 -0.61 9.00 8.61
CA SER A 99 0.56 9.69 8.04
C SER A 99 0.47 9.82 6.53
N ILE A 100 0.12 8.74 5.82
CA ILE A 100 -0.01 8.74 4.35
C ILE A 100 -1.17 9.64 3.92
N MET A 101 -2.33 9.52 4.58
CA MET A 101 -3.51 10.36 4.26
C MET A 101 -3.27 11.83 4.59
N GLY A 102 -2.60 12.13 5.71
CA GLY A 102 -2.21 13.48 6.09
C GLY A 102 -1.27 14.10 5.08
N LEU A 103 -0.26 13.35 4.63
CA LEU A 103 0.67 13.80 3.59
C LEU A 103 -0.05 14.00 2.24
N ALA A 104 -0.89 13.06 1.82
CA ALA A 104 -1.68 13.18 0.60
C ALA A 104 -2.59 14.43 0.64
N TRP A 105 -3.29 14.66 1.75
CA TRP A 105 -4.10 15.86 1.95
C TRP A 105 -3.26 17.13 1.89
N HIS A 106 -2.08 17.14 2.51
CA HIS A 106 -1.17 18.28 2.48
C HIS A 106 -0.73 18.60 1.05
N TYR A 107 -0.33 17.60 0.26
CA TYR A 107 0.03 17.80 -1.14
C TYR A 107 -1.14 18.34 -1.97
N ILE A 108 -2.36 17.86 -1.73
CA ILE A 108 -3.57 18.35 -2.42
C ILE A 108 -3.86 19.81 -2.06
N MET A 109 -3.75 20.18 -0.78
CA MET A 109 -4.20 21.49 -0.27
C MET A 109 -3.12 22.58 -0.30
N LYS A 110 -1.85 22.20 -0.15
CA LYS A 110 -0.71 23.11 0.02
C LYS A 110 0.40 22.88 -1.01
N GLY A 111 0.25 21.90 -1.90
CA GLY A 111 1.26 21.53 -2.88
C GLY A 111 2.54 21.04 -2.20
N ASN A 112 3.68 21.47 -2.72
CA ASN A 112 5.01 21.14 -2.21
C ASN A 112 5.50 22.07 -1.09
N SER A 113 4.60 22.88 -0.50
CA SER A 113 4.97 23.80 0.58
C SER A 113 5.19 23.04 1.90
N LEU A 114 6.42 22.60 2.17
CA LEU A 114 6.84 22.07 3.46
C LEU A 114 7.27 23.26 4.32
N LYS A 115 6.47 23.62 5.33
CA LYS A 115 6.82 24.66 6.31
C LYS A 115 7.55 24.04 7.50
#